data_AF-A0A0A9W8V3-F1
#
_entry.id   AF-A0A0A9W8V3-F1
#
_cell.length_a   1.000
_cell.length_b   1.000
_cell.length_c   1.000
_cell.angle_alpha   90.00
_cell.angle_beta   90.00
_cell.angle_gamma   90.00
#
_symmetry.space_group_name_H-M   'P 1'
#
loop_
_entity.id
_entity.type
_entity.pdbx_description
1 polymer ?
#
loop_
_entity_poly.entity_id
_entity_poly.type
_entity_poly.pdbx_seq_one_letter_code
_entity_poly.pdbx_strand_id
1 'polypeptide(L)'
;MAELLRNGKIVSADGEVLMRILPTSLAPVIPYGARVTAITNSLLCTSSSAEQVTTPLELARRNEQDPVPDTLQGGIKHIAAFYVISCTDDVDLDGVDYPTERVCCGVYPMTSHVICARLCEAHAYVRQTASQTHSN
;
A
#
# COMPACT_ATOMS: atom_id res chain seq x y z
N MET A 1 0.27 8.69 -20.01
CA MET A 1 0.73 9.64 -18.98
C MET A 1 0.73 11.10 -19.43
N ALA A 2 1.24 11.45 -20.62
CA ALA A 2 1.23 12.85 -21.09
C ALA A 2 -0.16 13.51 -21.08
N GLU A 3 -1.20 12.76 -21.47
CA GLU A 3 -2.59 13.23 -21.45
C GLU A 3 -3.08 13.55 -20.02
N LEU A 4 -2.79 12.66 -19.06
CA LEU A 4 -3.15 12.87 -17.66
C LEU A 4 -2.47 14.13 -17.09
N LEU A 5 -1.20 14.35 -17.40
CA LEU A 5 -0.45 15.51 -16.95
C LEU A 5 -0.97 16.82 -17.56
N ARG A 6 -1.40 16.79 -18.83
CA ARG A 6 -1.94 17.96 -19.52
C ARG A 6 -3.33 18.34 -19.01
N ASN A 7 -4.20 17.35 -18.86
CA ASN A 7 -5.63 17.59 -18.65
C ASN A 7 -6.07 17.36 -17.20
N GLY A 8 -5.20 16.83 -16.34
CA GLY A 8 -5.48 16.50 -14.94
C GLY A 8 -6.40 15.29 -14.74
N LYS A 9 -7.00 14.74 -15.81
CA LYS A 9 -7.85 13.54 -15.76
C LYS A 9 -7.83 12.79 -17.09
N ILE A 10 -8.10 11.49 -17.03
CA ILE A 10 -8.40 10.62 -18.17
C ILE A 10 -9.83 10.12 -17.99
N VAL A 11 -10.62 10.14 -19.07
CA VAL A 11 -12.00 9.65 -19.09
C VAL A 11 -12.18 8.49 -20.07
N SER A 12 -13.13 7.60 -19.79
CA SER A 12 -13.57 6.54 -20.69
C SER A 12 -14.34 7.11 -21.88
N ALA A 13 -14.64 6.27 -22.88
CA ALA A 13 -15.47 6.66 -24.02
C ALA A 13 -16.87 7.11 -23.60
N ASP A 14 -17.39 6.57 -22.49
CA ASP A 14 -18.70 6.89 -21.93
C ASP A 14 -18.66 8.10 -20.97
N GLY A 15 -17.49 8.73 -20.81
CA GLY A 15 -17.31 9.93 -19.99
C GLY A 15 -16.98 9.68 -18.51
N GLU A 16 -16.79 8.42 -18.10
CA GLU A 16 -16.41 8.07 -16.73
C GLU A 16 -14.94 8.44 -16.46
N VAL A 17 -14.64 8.97 -15.28
CA VAL A 17 -13.25 9.34 -14.93
C VAL A 17 -12.47 8.09 -14.50
N LEU A 18 -11.48 7.69 -15.31
CA LEU A 18 -10.63 6.52 -15.06
C LEU A 18 -9.38 6.86 -14.24
N MET A 19 -8.81 8.04 -14.46
CA MET A 19 -7.64 8.52 -13.71
C MET A 19 -7.75 10.03 -13.47
N ARG A 20 -7.18 10.50 -12.36
CA ARG A 20 -7.15 11.93 -12.03
C ARG A 20 -5.91 12.27 -11.22
N ILE A 21 -5.34 13.44 -11.47
CA ILE A 21 -4.34 14.06 -10.60
C ILE A 21 -5.08 14.71 -9.44
N LEU A 22 -4.82 14.25 -8.22
CA LEU A 22 -5.36 14.88 -7.02
C LEU A 22 -4.55 16.15 -6.72
N PRO A 23 -5.22 17.28 -6.40
CA PRO A 23 -4.51 18.48 -6.00
C PRO A 23 -3.82 18.23 -4.66
N THR A 24 -2.53 18.59 -4.60
CA THR A 24 -1.66 18.72 -3.42
C THR A 24 -1.33 17.44 -2.66
N SER A 25 -2.31 16.76 -2.06
CA SER A 25 -2.10 15.82 -0.96
C SER A 25 -2.80 14.49 -1.15
N LEU A 26 -2.30 13.46 -0.46
CA LEU A 26 -2.93 12.15 -0.32
C LEU A 26 -4.06 12.13 0.73
N ALA A 27 -4.32 13.24 1.42
CA ALA A 27 -5.40 13.35 2.40
C ALA A 27 -6.80 12.92 1.89
N PRO A 28 -7.17 13.09 0.60
CA PRO A 28 -8.42 12.54 0.08
C PRO A 28 -8.45 11.01 0.00
N VAL A 29 -7.29 10.36 0.05
CA VAL A 29 -7.12 8.90 -0.12
C VAL A 29 -6.91 8.22 1.22
N ILE A 30 -5.98 8.73 2.04
CA ILE A 30 -5.58 8.13 3.31
C ILE A 30 -6.37 8.80 4.45
N PRO A 31 -7.21 8.06 5.21
CA PRO A 31 -7.92 8.61 6.36
C PRO A 31 -6.94 9.13 7.43
N TYR A 32 -7.33 10.19 8.14
CA TYR A 32 -6.53 10.72 9.23
C TYR A 32 -6.37 9.67 10.35
N GLY A 33 -5.12 9.41 10.76
CA GLY A 33 -4.78 8.40 11.78
C GLY A 33 -4.71 6.97 11.27
N ALA A 34 -4.86 6.72 9.96
CA ALA A 34 -4.69 5.38 9.40
C ALA A 34 -3.23 4.91 9.49
N ARG A 35 -3.03 3.61 9.76
CA ARG A 35 -1.72 2.97 9.65
C ARG A 35 -1.30 2.93 8.18
N VAL A 36 -0.10 3.42 7.89
CA VAL A 36 0.50 3.42 6.57
C VAL A 36 1.85 2.71 6.65
N THR A 37 1.97 1.60 5.94
CA THR A 37 3.16 0.75 5.96
C THR A 37 4.05 1.08 4.75
N ALA A 38 5.23 1.65 4.99
CA ALA A 38 6.24 1.80 3.96
C ALA A 38 6.99 0.48 3.75
N ILE A 39 7.06 0.02 2.50
CA ILE A 39 7.85 -1.15 2.12
C ILE A 39 9.23 -0.68 1.68
N THR A 40 10.25 -1.02 2.47
CA THR A 40 11.65 -0.68 2.22
C THR A 40 12.40 -1.89 1.66
N ASN A 41 13.58 -1.62 1.12
CA ASN A 41 14.52 -2.63 0.69
C ASN A 41 15.33 -3.16 1.89
N SER A 42 15.69 -4.44 1.88
CA SER A 42 16.47 -5.08 2.95
C SER A 42 17.86 -4.46 3.14
N LEU A 43 18.39 -3.78 2.12
CA LEU A 43 19.64 -3.01 2.21
C LEU A 43 19.55 -1.79 3.14
N LEU A 44 18.34 -1.25 3.34
CA LEU A 44 18.06 -0.14 4.26
C LEU A 44 17.61 -0.63 5.65
N CYS A 45 17.27 -1.92 5.76
CA CYS A 45 17.05 -2.60 7.02
C CYS A 45 18.39 -2.85 7.73
N THR A 46 18.85 -1.87 8.49
CA THR A 46 20.01 -2.01 9.36
C THR A 46 19.53 -2.31 10.78
N SER A 47 20.38 -2.94 11.60
CA SER A 47 20.06 -3.24 13.01
C SER A 47 19.78 -2.01 13.88
N SER A 48 19.98 -0.80 13.33
CA SER A 48 19.66 0.49 13.97
C SER A 48 18.41 1.17 13.40
N SER A 49 17.84 0.70 12.28
CA SER A 49 16.55 1.19 11.79
C SER A 49 15.43 0.32 12.36
N ALA A 50 14.31 0.93 12.74
CA ALA A 50 13.13 0.26 13.30
C ALA A 50 12.39 -0.63 12.27
N GLU A 51 13.09 -1.11 11.24
CA GLU A 51 12.56 -1.83 10.10
C GLU A 51 12.54 -3.32 10.39
N GLN A 52 11.33 -3.86 10.52
CA GLN A 52 11.14 -5.28 10.76
C GLN A 52 11.08 -6.03 9.43
N VAL A 53 11.89 -7.08 9.28
CA VAL A 53 11.73 -8.05 8.18
C VAL A 53 10.50 -8.89 8.48
N THR A 54 9.54 -8.90 7.55
CA THR A 54 8.28 -9.62 7.65
C THR A 54 7.93 -10.19 6.28
N THR A 55 7.16 -11.27 6.23
CA THR A 55 6.67 -11.78 4.95
C THR A 55 5.42 -11.01 4.49
N PRO A 56 5.15 -10.93 3.16
CA PRO A 56 3.89 -10.39 2.64
C PRO A 56 2.66 -11.09 3.21
N LEU A 57 2.75 -12.40 3.48
CA LEU A 57 1.67 -13.19 4.07
C LEU A 57 1.37 -12.79 5.51
N GLU A 58 2.40 -12.54 6.33
CA GLU A 58 2.22 -12.05 7.70
C GLU A 58 1.61 -10.65 7.73
N LEU A 59 2.07 -9.75 6.85
CA LEU A 59 1.48 -8.42 6.69
C LEU A 59 0.01 -8.50 6.31
N ALA A 60 -0.33 -9.31 5.31
CA ALA A 60 -1.71 -9.50 4.88
C ALA A 60 -2.57 -10.04 6.02
N ARG A 61 -2.12 -11.07 6.76
CA ARG A 61 -2.86 -11.60 7.92
C ARG A 61 -3.10 -10.54 8.99
N ARG A 62 -2.06 -9.79 9.37
CA ARG A 62 -2.15 -8.71 10.36
C ARG A 62 -3.17 -7.66 9.94
N ASN A 63 -3.14 -7.25 8.67
CA ASN A 63 -4.00 -6.19 8.14
C ASN A 63 -5.45 -6.64 7.91
N GLU A 64 -5.71 -7.93 7.66
CA GLU A 64 -7.08 -8.45 7.58
C GLU A 64 -7.67 -8.68 8.99
N GLN A 65 -6.84 -8.95 10.01
CA GLN A 65 -7.27 -9.04 11.42
C GLN A 65 -7.53 -7.68 12.06
N ASP A 66 -6.78 -6.67 11.64
CA ASP A 66 -6.86 -5.28 12.12
C ASP A 66 -6.86 -4.33 10.90
N PRO A 67 -7.98 -4.27 10.15
CA PRO A 67 -8.12 -3.41 8.98
C PRO A 67 -8.24 -1.94 9.37
N VAL A 68 -8.09 -1.04 8.39
CA VAL A 68 -8.22 0.41 8.63
C VAL A 68 -9.65 0.71 9.11
N PRO A 69 -9.85 1.32 10.30
CA PRO A 69 -11.19 1.55 10.82
C PRO A 69 -11.99 2.52 9.94
N ASP A 70 -13.20 2.13 9.57
CA ASP A 70 -14.08 2.97 8.76
C ASP A 70 -14.51 4.26 9.48
N THR A 71 -14.43 4.27 10.82
CA THR A 71 -14.74 5.41 11.68
C THR A 71 -13.72 6.54 11.59
N LEU A 72 -12.54 6.34 10.99
CA LEU A 72 -11.54 7.39 10.82
C LEU A 72 -12.08 8.54 9.95
N GLN A 73 -11.59 9.76 10.11
CA GLN A 73 -12.09 10.90 9.33
C GLN A 73 -11.46 10.94 7.93
N GLY A 74 -12.31 11.11 6.90
CA GLY A 74 -11.87 11.24 5.51
C GLY A 74 -11.34 9.95 4.88
N GLY A 75 -10.69 10.09 3.71
CA GLY A 75 -10.08 9.00 2.96
C GLY A 75 -11.04 7.94 2.42
N ILE A 76 -10.46 6.89 1.85
CA ILE A 76 -11.18 5.72 1.34
C ILE A 76 -11.54 4.77 2.49
N LYS A 77 -12.71 4.13 2.40
CA LYS A 77 -13.27 3.21 3.39
C LYS A 77 -13.22 1.75 2.92
N HIS A 78 -13.41 0.83 3.85
CA HIS A 78 -13.37 -0.61 3.64
C HIS A 78 -12.02 -1.08 3.08
N ILE A 79 -10.93 -0.54 3.62
CA ILE A 79 -9.56 -0.81 3.20
C ILE A 79 -8.84 -1.64 4.27
N ALA A 80 -8.22 -2.75 3.86
CA ALA A 80 -7.41 -3.57 4.77
C ALA A 80 -6.11 -2.87 5.18
N ALA A 81 -5.43 -2.22 4.23
CA ALA A 81 -4.14 -1.56 4.48
C ALA A 81 -3.81 -0.49 3.42
N PHE A 82 -2.98 0.47 3.84
CA PHE A 82 -2.26 1.38 2.94
C PHE A 82 -0.77 1.02 2.92
N TYR A 83 -0.24 0.82 1.71
CA TYR A 83 1.18 0.56 1.49
C TYR A 83 1.81 1.70 0.70
N VAL A 84 3.04 2.06 1.06
CA VAL A 84 3.90 2.96 0.29
C VAL A 84 5.03 2.15 -0.28
N ILE A 85 5.12 2.11 -1.60
CA ILE A 85 6.14 1.37 -2.33
C ILE A 85 6.81 2.35 -3.28
N SER A 86 8.12 2.53 -3.14
CA SER A 86 8.88 3.37 -4.05
C SER A 86 8.90 2.74 -5.44
N CYS A 87 8.64 3.56 -6.47
CA CYS A 87 8.75 3.14 -7.87
C CYS A 87 10.09 3.57 -8.49
N THR A 88 11.05 4.02 -7.68
CA THR A 88 12.42 4.33 -8.11
C THR A 88 13.35 3.13 -7.90
N ASP A 89 14.45 3.08 -8.63
CA ASP A 89 15.42 1.98 -8.57
C ASP A 89 16.17 1.94 -7.23
N ASP A 90 16.38 3.10 -6.60
CA ASP A 90 17.06 3.21 -5.30
C ASP A 90 16.18 2.74 -4.13
N VAL A 91 14.88 2.49 -4.38
CA VAL A 91 13.87 2.06 -3.39
C VAL A 91 13.81 3.00 -2.17
N ASP A 92 14.19 4.25 -2.38
CA ASP A 92 14.24 5.26 -1.35
C ASP A 92 12.87 5.93 -1.20
N LEU A 93 12.55 6.32 0.03
CA LEU A 93 11.35 7.03 0.45
C LEU A 93 11.70 8.39 1.07
N ASP A 94 12.86 8.95 0.74
CA ASP A 94 13.25 10.31 1.10
C ASP A 94 12.16 11.34 0.73
N GLY A 95 11.80 12.17 1.71
CA GLY A 95 10.73 13.17 1.60
C GLY A 95 9.31 12.62 1.75
N VAL A 96 9.16 11.34 2.10
CA VAL A 96 7.86 10.69 2.35
C VAL A 96 7.66 10.50 3.86
N ASP A 97 6.99 11.47 4.50
CA ASP A 97 6.94 11.56 5.97
C ASP A 97 5.65 11.02 6.62
N TYR A 98 4.66 10.62 5.82
CA TYR A 98 3.38 10.09 6.32
C TYR A 98 3.32 8.58 6.65
N PRO A 99 4.29 7.70 6.29
CA PRO A 99 4.31 6.32 6.77
C PRO A 99 4.44 6.24 8.29
N THR A 100 3.60 5.42 8.92
CA THR A 100 3.59 5.20 10.38
C THR A 100 4.54 4.07 10.80
N GLU A 101 4.91 3.19 9.88
CA GLU A 101 5.87 2.12 10.09
C GLU A 101 6.64 1.84 8.78
N ARG A 102 7.82 1.24 8.91
CA ARG A 102 8.66 0.80 7.79
C ARG A 102 8.96 -0.69 7.95
N VAL A 103 8.78 -1.46 6.90
CA VAL A 103 9.00 -2.92 6.91
C VAL A 103 9.67 -3.36 5.64
N CYS A 104 10.41 -4.47 5.70
CA CYS A 104 10.91 -5.12 4.50
C CYS A 104 10.24 -6.48 4.30
N CYS A 105 9.74 -6.70 3.08
CA CYS A 105 9.00 -7.90 2.71
C CYS A 105 9.88 -9.13 2.43
N GLY A 106 11.19 -9.05 2.69
CA GLY A 106 12.13 -10.14 2.46
C GLY A 106 13.55 -9.76 2.80
N VAL A 107 14.48 -10.72 2.77
CA VAL A 107 15.90 -10.46 3.04
C VAL A 107 16.67 -10.00 1.80
N TYR A 108 16.07 -10.12 0.61
CA TYR A 108 16.67 -9.71 -0.65
C TYR A 108 15.90 -8.53 -1.25
N PRO A 109 16.61 -7.61 -1.93
CA PRO A 109 15.99 -6.57 -2.74
C PRO A 109 14.96 -7.14 -3.71
N MET A 110 13.80 -6.50 -3.77
CA MET A 110 12.75 -6.81 -4.74
C MET A 110 12.37 -5.54 -5.49
N THR A 111 12.05 -5.69 -6.76
CA THR A 111 11.50 -4.60 -7.58
C THR A 111 10.09 -4.25 -7.09
N SER A 112 9.68 -3.00 -7.28
CA SER A 112 8.36 -2.49 -6.86
C SER A 112 7.20 -3.34 -7.37
N HIS A 113 7.25 -3.79 -8.63
CA HIS A 113 6.21 -4.64 -9.21
C HIS A 113 6.16 -6.04 -8.57
N VAL A 114 7.29 -6.62 -8.17
CA VAL A 114 7.33 -7.90 -7.44
C VAL A 114 6.73 -7.71 -6.05
N ILE A 115 7.07 -6.63 -5.35
CA ILE A 115 6.50 -6.30 -4.04
C ILE A 115 4.97 -6.18 -4.14
N CYS A 116 4.48 -5.39 -5.09
CA CYS A 116 3.03 -5.24 -5.34
C CYS A 116 2.36 -6.59 -5.62
N ALA A 117 2.93 -7.41 -6.51
CA ALA A 117 2.38 -8.72 -6.85
C ALA A 117 2.29 -9.64 -5.62
N ARG A 118 3.34 -9.69 -4.80
CA ARG A 118 3.37 -10.53 -3.59
C ARG A 118 2.40 -10.08 -2.51
N LEU A 119 2.23 -8.76 -2.31
CA LEU A 119 1.22 -8.24 -1.39
C LEU A 119 -0.20 -8.56 -1.88
N CYS A 120 -0.47 -8.38 -3.17
CA CYS A 120 -1.75 -8.73 -3.77
C CYS A 120 -2.06 -10.23 -3.64
N GLU A 121 -1.10 -11.09 -3.96
CA GLU A 121 -1.19 -12.55 -3.81
C GLU A 121 -1.49 -12.94 -2.36
N ALA A 122 -0.77 -12.35 -1.41
CA ALA A 122 -0.96 -12.59 0.02
C ALA A 122 -2.37 -12.19 0.50
N HIS A 123 -2.85 -10.99 0.15
CA HIS A 123 -4.21 -10.57 0.51
C HIS A 123 -5.29 -11.45 -0.14
N ALA A 124 -5.10 -11.85 -1.39
CA ALA A 124 -6.03 -12.75 -2.07
C ALA A 124 -6.10 -14.12 -1.36
N TYR A 125 -4.95 -14.68 -1.00
CA TYR A 125 -4.86 -15.94 -0.25
C TYR A 125 -5.58 -15.85 1.10
N VAL A 126 -5.30 -14.80 1.90
CA VAL A 126 -5.93 -14.63 3.22
C VAL A 126 -7.45 -14.52 3.10
N ARG A 127 -7.96 -13.70 2.16
CA ARG A 127 -9.42 -13.55 1.93
C ARG A 127 -10.10 -14.85 1.50
N GLN A 128 -9.45 -15.66 0.67
CA GLN A 128 -9.96 -16.98 0.28
C GLN A 128 -10.04 -17.94 1.49
N THR A 129 -8.99 -17.99 2.31
CA THR A 129 -8.97 -18.87 3.49
C THR A 129 -10.01 -18.47 4.56
N ALA A 130 -10.27 -17.17 4.72
CA ALA A 130 -11.33 -16.69 5.61
C ALA A 130 -12.73 -17.13 5.13
N SER A 131 -12.98 -17.05 3.82
CA SER A 131 -14.27 -17.42 3.22
C SER A 131 -14.58 -18.92 3.34
N GLN A 132 -13.55 -19.77 3.26
CA GLN A 132 -13.69 -21.23 3.40
C GLN A 132 -13.98 -21.66 4.84
N THR A 133 -13.53 -20.89 5.84
CA THR A 133 -13.73 -21.23 7.26
C THR A 133 -15.19 -21.02 7.71
N HIS A 134 -15.94 -20.13 7.06
CA HIS A 134 -17.36 -19.87 7.36
C HIS A 134 -18.35 -20.81 6.65
N SER A 135 -17.86 -21.75 5.84
CA SER A 135 -18.68 -22.69 5.05
C SER A 135 -18.71 -24.11 5.62
N ASN A 136 -18.09 -24.35 6.78
CA ASN A 136 -18.08 -25.62 7.52
C ASN A 136 -18.70 -25.42 8.91
#